data_AF-A0AAV8FWK0-F1
#
_entry.id   AF-A0AAV8FWK0-F1
#
_cell.length_a   1.000
_cell.length_b   1.000
_cell.length_c   1.000
_cell.angle_alpha   90.00
_cell.angle_beta   90.00
_cell.angle_gamma   90.00
#
_symmetry.space_group_name_H-M   'P 1'
#
loop_
_entity.id
_entity.type
_entity.pdbx_description
1 polymer ?
#
loop_
_entity_poly.entity_id
_entity_poly.type
_entity_poly.pdbx_seq_one_letter_code
_entity_poly.pdbx_strand_id
1 'polypeptide(L)'
;MDIEARHEVSVDWKGRPCRNNKHGGMRAAVFVLGIQAFEIMAIAAVGNNLITYVFNEMHFALSKSANIVTNFIGTIFLLSLLGGFLSDSYLGSFWTMLIFGFVELSGFILLSVQAHLPQLKPPKCNMLSAQNICEEAKGFKSNIFFIALYLVALGSGCLKPNMIAHGADQFRKDDPQQSKKLSTYFNTAYFSFCFGELIALTFLVWVQTRSGMDIGFGMSAAAMAFGLVSLVSGIFFYRNKPPQGSIFTPIARVFVAAITKRKQVCPSNPEVIHRGHANPQNHVNSINRSHDSAPYANKIRYTNKLRFLDKACIKTQDHDKESPWGLCTAAQVEQVKSLILVIPIFACTIVFNTVLAQLQTFSVQQGALMDNRLFSGSFKVPPASLQSIPYILMILLVPLYELLFVPFVRGFTGVSSGITPLQRIGVGLFTVTFSMVTAAMVEQKRRESVEPISILWIAPQFLVFGLSEMFTAVGLIEFFYKQSLAGMQSFLTSMTYCSYSFGFYLSSVLVSLINKFTSKPSTHSGWLSDNDLNKDRLDLFYWLLAALSILNFFNYLFWSRWYSTSIQPDAEYVVDTNGEEEQRIDFSKEGANETGTMV
;
A
#
# COMPACT_ATOMS: atom_id res chain seq x y z
N MET A 1 -12.89 -36.58 18.49
CA MET A 1 -13.95 -35.72 17.95
C MET A 1 -13.33 -34.96 16.80
N ASP A 2 -13.66 -35.44 15.61
CA ASP A 2 -12.83 -35.40 14.42
C ASP A 2 -12.62 -34.00 13.87
N ILE A 3 -11.37 -33.76 13.47
CA ILE A 3 -10.97 -32.62 12.64
C ILE A 3 -11.33 -33.01 11.20
N GLU A 4 -12.63 -33.15 10.92
CA GLU A 4 -13.12 -33.12 9.56
C GLU A 4 -12.91 -31.71 9.01
N ALA A 5 -12.44 -31.64 7.77
CA ALA A 5 -12.21 -30.41 7.03
C ALA A 5 -13.36 -29.42 7.24
N ARG A 6 -13.10 -28.31 7.95
CA ARG A 6 -14.02 -27.17 7.98
C ARG A 6 -14.14 -26.66 6.54
N HIS A 7 -15.12 -27.15 5.80
CA HIS A 7 -15.66 -26.44 4.66
C HIS A 7 -15.92 -25.00 5.13
N GLU A 8 -15.36 -24.00 4.44
CA GLU A 8 -15.61 -22.58 4.76
C GLU A 8 -17.12 -22.31 4.65
N VAL A 9 -17.87 -22.46 5.76
CA VAL A 9 -19.30 -22.17 5.80
C VAL A 9 -19.45 -20.65 5.79
N SER A 10 -19.59 -20.10 4.58
CA SER A 10 -19.95 -18.71 4.40
C SER A 10 -21.42 -18.49 4.75
N VAL A 11 -21.71 -17.34 5.33
CA VAL A 11 -23.02 -16.97 5.86
C VAL A 11 -23.64 -15.80 5.10
N ASP A 12 -24.97 -15.77 5.06
CA ASP A 12 -25.72 -14.58 4.64
C ASP A 12 -25.67 -13.51 5.74
N TRP A 13 -26.24 -12.34 5.47
CA TRP A 13 -26.28 -11.24 6.44
C TRP A 13 -27.05 -11.57 7.74
N LYS A 14 -27.87 -12.62 7.76
CA LYS A 14 -28.61 -13.12 8.94
C LYS A 14 -27.88 -14.27 9.64
N GLY A 15 -26.65 -14.61 9.24
CA GLY A 15 -25.89 -15.73 9.82
C GLY A 15 -26.34 -17.11 9.35
N ARG A 16 -27.17 -17.22 8.31
CA ARG A 16 -27.61 -18.50 7.73
C ARG A 16 -26.65 -18.96 6.64
N PRO A 17 -26.49 -20.27 6.38
CA PRO A 17 -25.57 -20.75 5.36
C PRO A 17 -25.93 -20.25 3.95
N CYS A 18 -24.93 -19.83 3.18
CA CYS A 18 -25.12 -19.31 1.82
C CYS A 18 -25.64 -20.38 0.84
N ARG A 19 -26.62 -20.00 0.00
CA ARG A 19 -27.11 -20.82 -1.13
C ARG A 19 -26.33 -20.56 -2.42
N ASN A 20 -25.91 -21.62 -3.11
CA ASN A 20 -25.03 -21.59 -4.29
C ASN A 20 -25.51 -20.69 -5.45
N ASN A 21 -26.82 -20.59 -5.71
CA ASN A 21 -27.36 -19.81 -6.84
C ASN A 21 -27.84 -18.39 -6.47
N LYS A 22 -27.81 -18.03 -5.18
CA LYS A 22 -28.39 -16.76 -4.70
C LYS A 22 -27.34 -15.78 -4.16
N HIS A 23 -26.24 -16.27 -3.60
CA HIS A 23 -25.24 -15.43 -2.93
C HIS A 23 -23.88 -15.52 -3.63
N GLY A 24 -23.18 -14.40 -3.70
CA GLY A 24 -21.86 -14.27 -4.32
C GLY A 24 -21.87 -14.03 -5.83
N GLY A 25 -20.70 -14.14 -6.44
CA GLY A 25 -20.44 -13.88 -7.84
C GLY A 25 -20.43 -12.40 -8.21
N MET A 26 -20.34 -12.13 -9.51
CA MET A 26 -20.17 -10.77 -10.05
C MET A 26 -21.34 -9.84 -9.68
N ARG A 27 -22.57 -10.36 -9.56
CA ARG A 27 -23.74 -9.55 -9.16
C ARG A 27 -23.56 -8.93 -7.78
N ALA A 28 -23.06 -9.70 -6.81
CA ALA A 28 -22.75 -9.19 -5.49
C ALA A 28 -21.53 -8.25 -5.54
N ALA A 29 -20.49 -8.64 -6.30
CA ALA A 29 -19.26 -7.86 -6.42
C ALA A 29 -19.48 -6.46 -7.01
N VAL A 30 -20.42 -6.26 -7.94
CA VAL A 30 -20.74 -4.93 -8.52
C VAL A 30 -21.13 -3.91 -7.45
N PHE A 31 -21.88 -4.30 -6.41
CA PHE A 31 -22.22 -3.40 -5.32
C PHE A 31 -20.99 -2.99 -4.49
N VAL A 32 -20.03 -3.91 -4.33
CA VAL A 32 -18.73 -3.64 -3.67
C VAL A 32 -17.86 -2.72 -4.52
N LEU A 33 -17.85 -2.90 -5.84
CA LEU A 33 -17.21 -1.98 -6.77
C LEU A 33 -17.83 -0.58 -6.71
N GLY A 34 -19.15 -0.49 -6.53
CA GLY A 34 -19.86 0.77 -6.37
C GLY A 34 -19.40 1.56 -5.14
N ILE A 35 -19.41 0.96 -3.94
CA ILE A 35 -18.86 1.62 -2.74
C ILE A 35 -17.39 1.97 -2.94
N GLN A 36 -16.62 1.12 -3.62
CA GLN A 36 -15.23 1.40 -3.94
C GLN A 36 -15.04 2.66 -4.78
N ALA A 37 -15.74 2.78 -5.92
CA ALA A 37 -15.65 3.96 -6.76
C ALA A 37 -16.01 5.24 -5.98
N PHE A 38 -17.10 5.21 -5.22
CA PHE A 38 -17.63 6.38 -4.54
C PHE A 38 -16.83 6.79 -3.30
N GLU A 39 -16.34 5.85 -2.50
CA GLU A 39 -15.45 6.18 -1.37
C GLU A 39 -14.15 6.78 -1.86
N ILE A 40 -13.51 6.16 -2.86
CA ILE A 40 -12.26 6.65 -3.43
C ILE A 40 -12.47 8.06 -4.01
N MET A 41 -13.59 8.26 -4.71
CA MET A 41 -13.94 9.57 -5.25
C MET A 41 -14.06 10.63 -4.13
N ALA A 42 -14.73 10.30 -3.02
CA ALA A 42 -14.93 11.21 -1.90
C ALA A 42 -13.61 11.56 -1.20
N ILE A 43 -12.82 10.55 -0.84
CA ILE A 43 -11.58 10.71 -0.08
C ILE A 43 -10.46 11.34 -0.90
N ALA A 44 -10.34 10.99 -2.19
CA ALA A 44 -9.33 11.57 -3.07
C ALA A 44 -9.56 13.07 -3.27
N ALA A 45 -10.83 13.49 -3.44
CA ALA A 45 -11.17 14.90 -3.59
C ALA A 45 -10.83 15.71 -2.33
N VAL A 46 -11.06 15.15 -1.14
CA VAL A 46 -10.68 15.81 0.12
C VAL A 46 -9.17 15.76 0.30
N GLY A 47 -8.54 14.59 0.26
CA GLY A 47 -7.11 14.43 0.57
C GLY A 47 -6.19 15.28 -0.31
N ASN A 48 -6.44 15.37 -1.61
CA ASN A 48 -5.55 16.06 -2.56
C ASN A 48 -5.73 17.58 -2.62
N ASN A 49 -6.84 18.12 -2.11
CA ASN A 49 -7.10 19.56 -2.11
C ASN A 49 -7.33 20.13 -0.70
N LEU A 50 -7.23 19.31 0.34
CA LEU A 50 -7.37 19.72 1.75
C LEU A 50 -6.37 20.81 2.13
N ILE A 51 -5.15 20.75 1.58
CA ILE A 51 -4.11 21.77 1.87
C ILE A 51 -4.60 23.19 1.55
N THR A 52 -5.39 23.35 0.49
CA THR A 52 -5.98 24.64 0.10
C THR A 52 -6.94 25.16 1.15
N TYR A 53 -7.73 24.29 1.79
CA TYR A 53 -8.65 24.66 2.87
C TYR A 53 -7.90 24.99 4.17
N VAL A 54 -6.92 24.16 4.54
CA VAL A 54 -6.13 24.34 5.77
C VAL A 54 -5.32 25.64 5.73
N PHE A 55 -4.76 25.96 4.57
CA PHE A 55 -3.99 27.18 4.36
C PHE A 55 -4.90 28.41 4.21
N ASN A 56 -5.85 28.41 3.26
CA ASN A 56 -6.58 29.63 2.91
C ASN A 56 -7.79 29.94 3.82
N GLU A 57 -8.46 28.93 4.37
CA GLU A 57 -9.69 29.12 5.15
C GLU A 57 -9.46 28.97 6.66
N MET A 58 -8.51 28.12 7.06
CA MET A 58 -8.16 27.92 8.48
C MET A 58 -6.93 28.73 8.92
N HIS A 59 -6.26 29.40 7.97
CA HIS A 59 -5.10 30.27 8.17
C HIS A 59 -3.91 29.62 8.89
N PHE A 60 -3.73 28.31 8.76
CA PHE A 60 -2.50 27.69 9.25
C PHE A 60 -1.33 28.00 8.33
N ALA A 61 -0.14 28.18 8.89
CA ALA A 61 1.08 28.37 8.09
C ALA A 61 1.28 27.27 7.05
N LEU A 62 1.94 27.56 5.93
CA LEU A 62 2.05 26.65 4.79
C LEU A 62 2.67 25.29 5.15
N SER A 63 3.80 25.30 5.87
CA SER A 63 4.45 24.06 6.35
C SER A 63 3.61 23.30 7.36
N LYS A 64 2.88 24.01 8.24
CA LYS A 64 1.93 23.39 9.18
C LYS A 64 0.75 22.76 8.45
N SER A 65 0.25 23.40 7.40
CA SER A 65 -0.82 22.89 6.55
C SER A 65 -0.40 21.62 5.81
N ALA A 66 0.82 21.61 5.23
CA ALA A 66 1.40 20.42 4.63
C ALA A 66 1.48 19.27 5.64
N ASN A 67 2.02 19.52 6.84
CA ASN A 67 2.12 18.53 7.92
C ASN A 67 0.75 17.99 8.38
N ILE A 68 -0.27 18.84 8.46
CA ILE A 68 -1.64 18.40 8.83
C ILE A 68 -2.17 17.44 7.78
N VAL A 69 -2.03 17.76 6.49
CA VAL A 69 -2.52 16.93 5.37
C VAL A 69 -1.77 15.62 5.32
N THR A 70 -0.44 15.64 5.42
CA THR A 70 0.37 14.42 5.39
C THR A 70 0.12 13.55 6.62
N ASN A 71 -0.03 14.14 7.81
CA ASN A 71 -0.40 13.37 8.99
C ASN A 71 -1.80 12.77 8.88
N PHE A 72 -2.77 13.49 8.30
CA PHE A 72 -4.12 12.98 8.05
C PHE A 72 -4.09 11.76 7.11
N ILE A 73 -3.44 11.89 5.95
CA ILE A 73 -3.32 10.78 4.97
C ILE A 73 -2.51 9.61 5.57
N GLY A 74 -1.42 9.90 6.27
CA GLY A 74 -0.65 8.89 6.98
C GLY A 74 -1.46 8.13 8.03
N THR A 75 -2.38 8.82 8.71
CA THR A 75 -3.28 8.24 9.71
C THR A 75 -4.35 7.36 9.07
N ILE A 76 -4.92 7.75 7.92
CA ILE A 76 -5.84 6.88 7.15
C ILE A 76 -5.19 5.53 6.91
N PHE A 77 -3.99 5.53 6.35
CA PHE A 77 -3.28 4.29 6.02
C PHE A 77 -2.83 3.49 7.23
N LEU A 78 -2.49 4.16 8.34
CA LEU A 78 -2.19 3.47 9.61
C LEU A 78 -3.44 2.77 10.15
N LEU A 79 -4.58 3.46 10.14
CA LEU A 79 -5.86 2.93 10.62
C LEU A 79 -6.40 1.82 9.72
N SER A 80 -5.93 1.69 8.48
CA SER A 80 -6.19 0.50 7.66
C SER A 80 -5.72 -0.81 8.29
N LEU A 81 -4.61 -0.80 9.04
CA LEU A 81 -4.18 -1.98 9.79
C LEU A 81 -5.19 -2.34 10.88
N LEU A 82 -5.72 -1.32 11.57
CA LEU A 82 -6.75 -1.50 12.59
C LEU A 82 -8.04 -2.05 11.97
N GLY A 83 -8.46 -1.51 10.82
CA GLY A 83 -9.65 -1.96 10.10
C GLY A 83 -9.60 -3.42 9.66
N GLY A 84 -8.46 -3.85 9.13
CA GLY A 84 -8.24 -5.26 8.79
C GLY A 84 -8.28 -6.16 10.03
N PHE A 85 -7.59 -5.75 11.11
CA PHE A 85 -7.59 -6.49 12.37
C PHE A 85 -9.00 -6.64 12.98
N LEU A 86 -9.80 -5.57 12.99
CA LEU A 86 -11.16 -5.58 13.51
C LEU A 86 -12.10 -6.47 12.69
N SER A 87 -11.99 -6.41 11.36
CA SER A 87 -12.74 -7.29 10.46
C SER A 87 -12.41 -8.76 10.69
N ASP A 88 -11.12 -9.10 10.69
CA ASP A 88 -10.68 -10.50 10.72
C ASP A 88 -10.89 -11.15 12.11
N SER A 89 -10.80 -10.36 13.18
CA SER A 89 -10.87 -10.86 14.56
C SER A 89 -12.27 -10.84 15.18
N TYR A 90 -13.11 -9.85 14.85
CA TYR A 90 -14.35 -9.59 15.61
C TYR A 90 -15.60 -9.40 14.74
N LEU A 91 -15.59 -8.45 13.81
CA LEU A 91 -16.81 -7.92 13.18
C LEU A 91 -17.16 -8.59 11.84
N GLY A 92 -16.16 -9.09 11.12
CA GLY A 92 -16.28 -9.47 9.71
C GLY A 92 -16.30 -8.26 8.77
N SER A 93 -16.00 -8.49 7.49
CA SER A 93 -15.75 -7.39 6.54
C SER A 93 -16.99 -6.54 6.26
N PHE A 94 -18.17 -7.15 6.11
CA PHE A 94 -19.41 -6.41 5.82
C PHE A 94 -19.78 -5.42 6.94
N TRP A 95 -19.81 -5.89 8.20
CA TRP A 95 -20.15 -5.03 9.33
C TRP A 95 -19.11 -3.95 9.58
N THR A 96 -17.82 -4.28 9.39
CA THR A 96 -16.74 -3.30 9.47
C THR A 96 -16.94 -2.19 8.45
N MET A 97 -17.17 -2.53 7.17
CA MET A 97 -17.45 -1.52 6.14
C MET A 97 -18.69 -0.69 6.45
N LEU A 98 -19.78 -1.31 6.93
CA LEU A 98 -21.01 -0.57 7.20
C LEU A 98 -20.84 0.44 8.34
N ILE A 99 -20.27 0.01 9.48
CA ILE A 99 -20.08 0.86 10.66
C ILE A 99 -19.10 2.00 10.33
N PHE A 100 -17.93 1.66 9.80
CA PHE A 100 -16.90 2.66 9.52
C PHE A 100 -17.25 3.55 8.33
N GLY A 101 -18.09 3.09 7.40
CA GLY A 101 -18.64 3.93 6.35
C GLY A 101 -19.57 5.03 6.88
N PHE A 102 -20.41 4.74 7.88
CA PHE A 102 -21.19 5.79 8.56
C PHE A 102 -20.30 6.75 9.36
N VAL A 103 -19.23 6.26 9.98
CA VAL A 103 -18.22 7.10 10.65
C VAL A 103 -17.56 8.05 9.65
N GLU A 104 -17.14 7.55 8.49
CA GLU A 104 -16.56 8.37 7.42
C GLU A 104 -17.55 9.43 6.92
N LEU A 105 -18.80 9.02 6.62
CA LEU A 105 -19.86 9.94 6.20
C LEU A 105 -20.08 11.05 7.22
N SER A 106 -20.11 10.72 8.51
CA SER A 106 -20.25 11.72 9.58
C SER A 106 -19.09 12.73 9.59
N GLY A 107 -17.87 12.26 9.30
CA GLY A 107 -16.70 13.11 9.15
C GLY A 107 -16.81 14.08 7.98
N PHE A 108 -17.24 13.61 6.80
CA PHE A 108 -17.45 14.48 5.64
C PHE A 108 -18.58 15.50 5.86
N ILE A 109 -19.68 15.10 6.49
CA ILE A 109 -20.77 16.01 6.85
C ILE A 109 -20.24 17.09 7.80
N LEU A 110 -19.46 16.71 8.81
CA LEU A 110 -18.89 17.67 9.77
C LEU A 110 -17.91 18.64 9.09
N LEU A 111 -17.07 18.17 8.16
CA LEU A 111 -16.21 19.04 7.34
C LEU A 111 -17.02 20.01 6.49
N SER A 112 -18.09 19.54 5.85
CA SER A 112 -18.96 20.39 5.03
C SER A 112 -19.67 21.46 5.88
N VAL A 113 -20.23 21.08 7.03
CA VAL A 113 -20.87 22.02 7.97
C VAL A 113 -19.88 23.06 8.49
N GLN A 114 -18.65 22.65 8.85
CA GLN A 114 -17.61 23.58 9.28
C GLN A 114 -17.22 24.55 8.15
N ALA A 115 -17.06 24.05 6.93
CA ALA A 115 -16.70 24.88 5.80
C ALA A 115 -17.81 25.87 5.41
N HIS A 116 -19.08 25.51 5.64
CA HIS A 116 -20.23 26.33 5.29
C HIS A 116 -20.53 27.42 6.35
N LEU A 117 -20.46 27.09 7.64
CA LEU A 117 -20.82 28.02 8.72
C LEU A 117 -19.68 29.01 9.03
N PRO A 118 -19.88 30.33 8.85
CA PRO A 118 -18.84 31.33 9.12
C PRO A 118 -18.39 31.37 10.59
N GLN A 119 -19.27 31.00 11.51
CA GLN A 119 -18.98 30.95 12.95
C GLN A 119 -17.92 29.90 13.32
N LEU A 120 -17.77 28.88 12.47
CA LEU A 120 -16.82 27.78 12.67
C LEU A 120 -15.48 28.01 11.98
N LYS A 121 -15.30 29.17 11.32
CA LYS A 121 -14.07 29.56 10.61
C LYS A 121 -13.49 30.86 11.14
N PRO A 122 -12.17 31.08 11.03
CA PRO A 122 -11.59 32.40 11.28
C PRO A 122 -12.13 33.44 10.26
N PRO A 123 -12.08 34.74 10.60
CA PRO A 123 -12.55 35.79 9.69
C PRO A 123 -11.70 35.85 8.43
N LYS A 124 -12.33 36.05 7.26
CA LYS A 124 -11.64 36.02 5.95
C LYS A 124 -10.39 36.90 5.95
N CYS A 125 -9.25 36.30 5.64
CA CYS A 125 -7.97 36.98 5.57
C CYS A 125 -7.15 36.48 4.37
N ASN A 126 -6.29 37.33 3.80
CA ASN A 126 -5.42 36.93 2.71
C ASN A 126 -4.04 36.54 3.26
N MET A 127 -3.78 35.23 3.34
CA MET A 127 -2.54 34.64 3.86
C MET A 127 -1.27 35.05 3.09
N LEU A 128 -1.42 35.53 1.85
CA LEU A 128 -0.32 35.97 0.99
C LEU A 128 0.01 37.47 1.18
N SER A 129 -0.83 38.23 1.88
CA SER A 129 -0.61 39.66 2.09
C SER A 129 0.22 39.91 3.34
N ALA A 130 1.39 40.53 3.18
CA ALA A 130 2.30 40.88 4.29
C ALA A 130 1.75 41.96 5.25
N GLN A 131 0.60 42.58 4.94
CA GLN A 131 0.04 43.70 5.70
C GLN A 131 -1.01 43.28 6.74
N ASN A 132 -1.56 42.06 6.66
CA ASN A 132 -2.56 41.56 7.61
C ASN A 132 -2.06 40.27 8.28
N ILE A 133 -1.82 40.32 9.59
CA ILE A 133 -1.54 39.11 10.37
C ILE A 133 -2.86 38.34 10.49
N CYS A 134 -3.01 37.27 9.71
CA CYS A 134 -4.21 36.45 9.76
C CYS A 134 -4.29 35.67 11.08
N GLU A 135 -5.48 35.63 11.68
CA GLU A 135 -5.71 34.84 12.89
C GLU A 135 -5.84 33.36 12.54
N GLU A 136 -4.91 32.53 13.02
CA GLU A 136 -5.00 31.08 12.91
C GLU A 136 -6.25 30.56 13.63
N ALA A 137 -6.89 29.53 13.08
CA ALA A 137 -7.98 28.85 13.78
C ALA A 137 -7.51 28.26 15.13
N LYS A 138 -8.11 28.72 16.22
CA LYS A 138 -7.79 28.28 17.61
C LYS A 138 -9.03 27.81 18.37
N GLY A 139 -8.79 27.04 19.42
CA GLY A 139 -9.83 26.56 20.33
C GLY A 139 -10.90 25.72 19.64
N PHE A 140 -12.17 26.09 19.80
CA PHE A 140 -13.32 25.33 19.32
C PHE A 140 -13.31 25.08 17.79
N LYS A 141 -12.93 26.09 16.99
CA LYS A 141 -12.88 26.01 15.53
C LYS A 141 -11.86 24.96 15.05
N SER A 142 -10.70 24.93 15.68
CA SER A 142 -9.66 23.93 15.37
C SER A 142 -10.03 22.53 15.88
N ASN A 143 -10.72 22.42 17.02
CA ASN A 143 -11.09 21.13 17.57
C ASN A 143 -12.11 20.40 16.69
N ILE A 144 -13.15 21.11 16.21
CA ILE A 144 -14.12 20.53 15.27
C ILE A 144 -13.43 20.02 14.01
N PHE A 145 -12.48 20.81 13.49
CA PHE A 145 -11.72 20.44 12.29
C PHE A 145 -10.95 19.13 12.46
N PHE A 146 -10.20 18.99 13.55
CA PHE A 146 -9.46 17.76 13.81
C PHE A 146 -10.37 16.57 14.13
N ILE A 147 -11.49 16.78 14.81
CA ILE A 147 -12.50 15.73 15.03
C ILE A 147 -13.04 15.24 13.68
N ALA A 148 -13.41 16.16 12.79
CA ALA A 148 -13.92 15.82 11.47
C ALA A 148 -12.88 15.06 10.63
N LEU A 149 -11.62 15.55 10.60
CA LEU A 149 -10.53 14.86 9.91
C LEU A 149 -10.27 13.46 10.48
N TYR A 150 -10.24 13.29 11.80
CA TYR A 150 -9.96 11.97 12.37
C TYR A 150 -11.13 11.00 12.26
N LEU A 151 -12.38 11.48 12.19
CA LEU A 151 -13.54 10.66 11.84
C LEU A 151 -13.43 10.15 10.39
N VAL A 152 -13.09 11.02 9.43
CA VAL A 152 -12.82 10.59 8.06
C VAL A 152 -11.64 9.61 8.02
N ALA A 153 -10.57 9.87 8.78
CA ALA A 153 -9.40 9.01 8.79
C ALA A 153 -9.70 7.60 9.33
N LEU A 154 -10.45 7.53 10.43
CA LEU A 154 -10.88 6.29 11.04
C LEU A 154 -11.84 5.51 10.13
N GLY A 155 -12.80 6.20 9.53
CA GLY A 155 -13.76 5.61 8.61
C GLY A 155 -13.10 5.05 7.36
N SER A 156 -12.43 5.89 6.58
CA SER A 156 -11.76 5.51 5.33
C SER A 156 -10.67 4.46 5.56
N GLY A 157 -9.84 4.64 6.61
CA GLY A 157 -8.82 3.67 6.98
C GLY A 157 -9.43 2.28 7.19
N CYS A 158 -10.50 2.19 7.98
CA CYS A 158 -11.14 0.91 8.25
C CYS A 158 -11.95 0.34 7.06
N LEU A 159 -12.34 1.16 6.08
CA LEU A 159 -13.09 0.73 4.91
C LEU A 159 -12.18 0.05 3.86
N LYS A 160 -11.06 0.69 3.53
CA LYS A 160 -10.18 0.35 2.39
C LYS A 160 -9.77 -1.12 2.28
N PRO A 161 -9.16 -1.76 3.30
CA PRO A 161 -8.72 -3.15 3.18
C PRO A 161 -9.90 -4.12 3.05
N ASN A 162 -11.05 -3.76 3.65
CA ASN A 162 -12.23 -4.61 3.72
C ASN A 162 -13.01 -4.61 2.40
N MET A 163 -12.96 -3.54 1.60
CA MET A 163 -13.61 -3.50 0.29
C MET A 163 -13.02 -4.52 -0.69
N ILE A 164 -11.70 -4.58 -0.79
CA ILE A 164 -11.01 -5.52 -1.68
C ILE A 164 -11.23 -6.96 -1.20
N ALA A 165 -11.06 -7.20 0.11
CA ALA A 165 -11.24 -8.52 0.71
C ALA A 165 -12.69 -9.02 0.55
N HIS A 166 -13.67 -8.18 0.88
CA HIS A 166 -15.08 -8.54 0.82
C HIS A 166 -15.54 -8.83 -0.61
N GLY A 167 -15.08 -8.06 -1.59
CA GLY A 167 -15.43 -8.33 -2.99
C GLY A 167 -14.75 -9.59 -3.54
N ALA A 168 -13.51 -9.89 -3.12
CA ALA A 168 -12.85 -11.16 -3.45
C ALA A 168 -13.58 -12.37 -2.84
N ASP A 169 -14.11 -12.22 -1.62
CA ASP A 169 -14.87 -13.27 -0.92
C ASP A 169 -16.20 -13.65 -1.59
N GLN A 170 -16.67 -12.84 -2.55
CA GLN A 170 -17.86 -13.17 -3.35
C GLN A 170 -17.62 -14.35 -4.30
N PHE A 171 -16.37 -14.72 -4.59
CA PHE A 171 -16.01 -15.80 -5.51
C PHE A 171 -15.49 -17.03 -4.75
N ARG A 172 -15.85 -18.24 -5.20
CA ARG A 172 -15.30 -19.50 -4.66
C ARG A 172 -13.93 -19.78 -5.26
N LYS A 173 -12.97 -20.14 -4.40
CA LYS A 173 -11.63 -20.54 -4.82
C LYS A 173 -11.58 -21.96 -5.40
N ASP A 174 -12.51 -22.82 -4.96
CA ASP A 174 -12.53 -24.26 -5.31
C ASP A 174 -13.14 -24.56 -6.68
N ASP A 175 -13.70 -23.55 -7.36
CA ASP A 175 -14.31 -23.67 -8.69
C ASP A 175 -13.43 -22.97 -9.75
N PRO A 176 -12.87 -23.71 -10.72
CA PRO A 176 -12.00 -23.15 -11.78
C PRO A 176 -12.68 -22.04 -12.60
N GLN A 177 -14.00 -22.12 -12.84
CA GLN A 177 -14.71 -21.07 -13.57
C GLN A 177 -14.84 -19.79 -12.73
N GLN A 178 -14.91 -19.91 -11.41
CA GLN A 178 -14.99 -18.75 -10.51
C GLN A 178 -13.63 -18.11 -10.27
N SER A 179 -12.54 -18.89 -10.30
CA SER A 179 -11.17 -18.34 -10.25
C SER A 179 -10.88 -17.40 -11.43
N LYS A 180 -11.31 -17.76 -12.65
CA LYS A 180 -11.20 -16.85 -13.81
C LYS A 180 -12.01 -15.55 -13.63
N LYS A 181 -13.22 -15.65 -13.07
CA LYS A 181 -14.06 -14.48 -12.74
C LYS A 181 -13.48 -13.60 -11.62
N LEU A 182 -12.74 -14.19 -10.69
CA LEU A 182 -12.05 -13.46 -9.61
C LEU A 182 -10.93 -12.56 -10.17
N SER A 183 -10.15 -13.05 -11.15
CA SER A 183 -9.17 -12.20 -11.84
C SER A 183 -9.84 -11.03 -12.57
N THR A 184 -10.97 -11.27 -13.25
CA THR A 184 -11.76 -10.20 -13.86
C THR A 184 -12.24 -9.17 -12.83
N TYR A 185 -12.67 -9.63 -11.64
CA TYR A 185 -13.05 -8.74 -10.54
C TYR A 185 -11.90 -7.84 -10.11
N PHE A 186 -10.69 -8.38 -9.86
CA PHE A 186 -9.55 -7.55 -9.46
C PHE A 186 -9.19 -6.50 -10.52
N ASN A 187 -9.23 -6.86 -11.80
CA ASN A 187 -9.01 -5.90 -12.89
C ASN A 187 -10.09 -4.81 -12.91
N THR A 188 -11.35 -5.19 -12.68
CA THR A 188 -12.48 -4.25 -12.63
C THR A 188 -12.42 -3.36 -11.38
N ALA A 189 -11.99 -3.89 -10.24
CA ALA A 189 -11.77 -3.14 -9.01
C ALA A 189 -10.66 -2.11 -9.17
N TYR A 190 -9.56 -2.48 -9.84
CA TYR A 190 -8.49 -1.54 -10.16
C TYR A 190 -8.97 -0.44 -11.12
N PHE A 191 -9.71 -0.79 -12.17
CA PHE A 191 -10.32 0.19 -13.06
C PHE A 191 -11.28 1.14 -12.31
N SER A 192 -12.12 0.59 -11.44
CA SER A 192 -13.03 1.35 -10.58
C SER A 192 -12.29 2.32 -9.66
N PHE A 193 -11.14 1.90 -9.12
CA PHE A 193 -10.26 2.74 -8.31
C PHE A 193 -9.72 3.92 -9.13
N CYS A 194 -9.11 3.65 -10.28
CA CYS A 194 -8.55 4.72 -11.12
C CYS A 194 -9.63 5.67 -11.65
N PHE A 195 -10.81 5.16 -11.97
CA PHE A 195 -11.94 5.98 -12.43
C PHE A 195 -12.47 6.91 -11.33
N GLY A 196 -12.58 6.42 -10.09
CA GLY A 196 -12.95 7.23 -8.92
C GLY A 196 -11.95 8.36 -8.66
N GLU A 197 -10.65 8.06 -8.68
CA GLU A 197 -9.56 9.04 -8.56
C GLU A 197 -9.63 10.10 -9.67
N LEU A 198 -9.84 9.69 -10.93
CA LEU A 198 -9.93 10.63 -12.04
C LEU A 198 -11.08 11.62 -11.88
N ILE A 199 -12.28 11.16 -11.52
CA ILE A 199 -13.43 12.05 -11.30
C ILE A 199 -13.16 12.98 -10.12
N ALA A 200 -12.57 12.47 -9.04
CA ALA A 200 -12.22 13.27 -7.88
C ALA A 200 -11.27 14.41 -8.23
N LEU A 201 -10.13 14.07 -8.84
CA LEU A 201 -9.03 15.00 -9.12
C LEU A 201 -9.36 15.98 -10.24
N THR A 202 -10.29 15.64 -11.13
CA THR A 202 -10.73 16.56 -12.20
C THR A 202 -11.99 17.32 -11.79
N PHE A 203 -13.14 16.65 -11.75
CA PHE A 203 -14.44 17.27 -11.57
C PHE A 203 -14.65 17.80 -10.15
N LEU A 204 -14.46 16.99 -9.09
CA LEU A 204 -14.71 17.47 -7.72
C LEU A 204 -13.73 18.56 -7.30
N VAL A 205 -12.44 18.41 -7.62
CA VAL A 205 -11.44 19.45 -7.36
C VAL A 205 -11.76 20.73 -8.13
N TRP A 206 -12.24 20.64 -9.38
CA TRP A 206 -12.69 21.82 -10.12
C TRP A 206 -13.86 22.53 -9.44
N VAL A 207 -14.85 21.79 -8.95
CA VAL A 207 -15.97 22.38 -8.20
C VAL A 207 -15.49 22.97 -6.87
N GLN A 208 -14.61 22.30 -6.13
CA GLN A 208 -14.01 22.81 -4.89
C GLN A 208 -13.34 24.17 -5.09
N THR A 209 -12.52 24.29 -6.14
CA THR A 209 -11.79 25.51 -6.43
C THR A 209 -12.69 26.61 -6.98
N ARG A 210 -13.75 26.28 -7.74
CA ARG A 210 -14.63 27.28 -8.38
C ARG A 210 -15.79 27.72 -7.51
N SER A 211 -16.42 26.79 -6.81
CA SER A 211 -17.68 27.00 -6.09
C SER A 211 -17.48 27.07 -4.56
N GLY A 212 -16.31 26.68 -4.06
CA GLY A 212 -15.97 26.71 -2.64
C GLY A 212 -15.76 25.31 -2.05
N MET A 213 -14.98 25.26 -0.97
CA MET A 213 -14.65 24.01 -0.28
C MET A 213 -15.84 23.40 0.47
N ASP A 214 -16.82 24.22 0.87
CA ASP A 214 -18.04 23.80 1.54
C ASP A 214 -18.92 22.91 0.64
N ILE A 215 -19.14 23.36 -0.60
CA ILE A 215 -19.84 22.58 -1.63
C ILE A 215 -19.03 21.33 -1.97
N GLY A 216 -17.71 21.47 -2.11
CA GLY A 216 -16.81 20.36 -2.40
C GLY A 216 -16.87 19.24 -1.36
N PHE A 217 -16.79 19.56 -0.06
CA PHE A 217 -16.95 18.58 1.02
C PHE A 217 -18.36 18.01 1.08
N GLY A 218 -19.39 18.81 0.78
CA GLY A 218 -20.76 18.33 0.67
C GLY A 218 -20.94 17.30 -0.44
N MET A 219 -20.30 17.50 -1.60
CA MET A 219 -20.29 16.52 -2.69
C MET A 219 -19.52 15.25 -2.32
N SER A 220 -18.40 15.34 -1.60
CA SER A 220 -17.72 14.15 -1.05
C SER A 220 -18.62 13.39 -0.08
N ALA A 221 -19.37 14.09 0.79
CA ALA A 221 -20.36 13.45 1.67
C ALA A 221 -21.47 12.75 0.86
N ALA A 222 -21.99 13.40 -0.19
CA ALA A 222 -22.99 12.80 -1.07
C ALA A 222 -22.45 11.56 -1.80
N ALA A 223 -21.23 11.63 -2.35
CA ALA A 223 -20.58 10.50 -2.98
C ALA A 223 -20.45 9.32 -2.01
N MET A 224 -19.95 9.56 -0.79
CA MET A 224 -19.85 8.51 0.22
C MET A 224 -21.22 7.94 0.61
N ALA A 225 -22.26 8.77 0.72
CA ALA A 225 -23.62 8.33 0.97
C ALA A 225 -24.15 7.41 -0.16
N PHE A 226 -23.90 7.75 -1.43
CA PHE A 226 -24.22 6.87 -2.56
C PHE A 226 -23.44 5.55 -2.51
N GLY A 227 -22.17 5.60 -2.09
CA GLY A 227 -21.38 4.41 -1.82
C GLY A 227 -22.02 3.51 -0.77
N LEU A 228 -22.48 4.06 0.36
CA LEU A 228 -23.15 3.29 1.41
C LEU A 228 -24.49 2.71 0.93
N VAL A 229 -25.25 3.46 0.14
CA VAL A 229 -26.47 2.95 -0.50
C VAL A 229 -26.15 1.77 -1.41
N SER A 230 -25.06 1.85 -2.19
CA SER A 230 -24.57 0.72 -3.02
C SER A 230 -24.26 -0.50 -2.15
N LEU A 231 -23.53 -0.31 -1.04
CA LEU A 231 -23.20 -1.39 -0.11
C LEU A 231 -24.46 -2.03 0.49
N VAL A 232 -25.39 -1.24 1.02
CA VAL A 232 -26.61 -1.77 1.66
C VAL A 232 -27.51 -2.46 0.64
N SER A 233 -27.57 -1.98 -0.60
CA SER A 233 -28.37 -2.60 -1.67
C SER A 233 -27.91 -4.03 -2.00
N GLY A 234 -26.63 -4.34 -1.78
CA GLY A 234 -26.08 -5.68 -2.00
C GLY A 234 -26.36 -6.70 -0.89
N ILE A 235 -26.98 -6.30 0.23
CA ILE A 235 -27.09 -7.13 1.46
C ILE A 235 -27.72 -8.51 1.23
N PHE A 236 -28.67 -8.62 0.31
CA PHE A 236 -29.35 -9.89 -0.01
C PHE A 236 -28.56 -10.82 -0.94
N PHE A 237 -27.47 -10.32 -1.53
CA PHE A 237 -26.64 -11.04 -2.49
C PHE A 237 -25.26 -11.40 -1.93
N TYR A 238 -24.82 -10.76 -0.84
CA TYR A 238 -23.49 -10.99 -0.30
C TYR A 238 -23.29 -12.37 0.29
N ARG A 239 -22.07 -12.87 0.09
CA ARG A 239 -21.47 -13.99 0.79
C ARG A 239 -20.49 -13.44 1.82
N ASN A 240 -20.76 -13.67 3.11
CA ASN A 240 -19.88 -13.23 4.18
C ASN A 240 -19.06 -14.39 4.71
N LYS A 241 -17.75 -14.18 4.88
CA LYS A 241 -16.91 -15.11 5.64
C LYS A 241 -16.98 -14.77 7.13
N PRO A 242 -17.11 -15.78 8.02
CA PRO A 242 -17.01 -15.54 9.45
C PRO A 242 -15.57 -15.13 9.83
N PRO A 243 -15.39 -14.38 10.94
CA PRO A 243 -14.06 -13.99 11.44
C PRO A 243 -13.15 -15.22 11.64
N GLN A 244 -11.92 -15.15 11.13
CA GLN A 244 -10.94 -16.25 11.18
C GLN A 244 -9.89 -16.09 12.31
N GLY A 245 -9.96 -15.01 13.08
CA GLY A 245 -9.06 -14.72 14.20
C GLY A 245 -7.84 -13.87 13.80
N SER A 246 -6.91 -13.67 14.75
CA SER A 246 -5.80 -12.73 14.56
C SER A 246 -4.56 -13.37 13.91
N ILE A 247 -4.06 -12.74 12.85
CA ILE A 247 -2.80 -13.08 12.17
C ILE A 247 -1.57 -12.74 13.05
N PHE A 248 -1.71 -11.83 14.01
CA PHE A 248 -0.62 -11.46 14.92
C PHE A 248 -0.32 -12.54 15.96
N THR A 249 -1.32 -13.35 16.33
CA THR A 249 -1.14 -14.36 17.37
C THR A 249 -0.14 -15.47 16.97
N PRO A 250 -0.19 -16.05 15.76
CA PRO A 250 0.86 -16.96 15.29
C PRO A 250 2.26 -16.33 15.26
N ILE A 251 2.38 -15.08 14.80
CA ILE A 251 3.66 -14.36 14.74
C ILE A 251 4.23 -14.18 16.15
N ALA A 252 3.41 -13.70 17.09
CA ALA A 252 3.81 -13.51 18.47
C ALA A 252 4.23 -14.82 19.16
N ARG A 253 3.51 -15.92 18.89
CA ARG A 253 3.87 -17.25 19.43
C ARG A 253 5.26 -17.69 19.01
N VAL A 254 5.64 -17.50 17.75
CA VAL A 254 6.98 -17.85 17.25
C VAL A 254 8.06 -17.06 17.97
N PHE A 255 7.88 -15.74 18.13
CA PHE A 255 8.84 -14.91 18.87
C PHE A 255 8.94 -15.31 20.35
N VAL A 256 7.80 -15.48 21.02
CA VAL A 256 7.77 -15.89 22.44
C VAL A 256 8.42 -17.26 22.62
N ALA A 257 8.08 -18.25 21.79
CA ALA A 257 8.66 -19.59 21.86
C ALA A 257 10.18 -19.58 21.60
N ALA A 258 10.64 -18.84 20.59
CA ALA A 258 12.07 -18.70 20.28
C ALA A 258 12.86 -18.02 21.41
N ILE A 259 12.31 -16.96 22.02
CA ILE A 259 12.95 -16.24 23.14
C ILE A 259 13.00 -17.11 24.40
N THR A 260 11.91 -17.80 24.73
CA THR A 260 11.84 -18.71 25.88
C THR A 260 12.84 -19.87 25.72
N LYS A 261 12.98 -20.42 24.50
CA LYS A 261 13.91 -21.50 24.17
C LYS A 261 15.32 -21.01 23.76
N ARG A 262 15.67 -19.74 24.03
CA ARG A 262 16.95 -19.15 23.58
C ARG A 262 18.19 -19.90 24.06
N LYS A 263 18.12 -20.57 25.22
CA LYS A 263 19.22 -21.34 25.82
C LYS A 263 19.40 -22.73 25.22
N GLN A 264 18.45 -23.22 24.43
CA GLN A 264 18.53 -24.53 23.79
C GLN A 264 19.52 -24.50 22.60
N VAL A 265 20.24 -25.60 22.40
CA VAL A 265 21.15 -25.77 21.26
C VAL A 265 20.32 -26.04 20.02
N CYS A 266 20.52 -25.22 18.98
CA CYS A 266 19.82 -25.41 17.71
C CYS A 266 20.53 -26.54 16.94
N PRO A 267 19.83 -27.62 16.53
CA PRO A 267 20.45 -28.68 15.75
C PRO A 267 21.11 -28.14 14.47
N SER A 268 22.27 -28.68 14.12
CA SER A 268 23.04 -28.26 12.94
C SER A 268 22.35 -28.60 11.62
N ASN A 269 21.47 -29.61 11.63
CA ASN A 269 20.82 -30.13 10.43
C ASN A 269 19.32 -29.80 10.43
N PRO A 270 18.82 -28.96 9.50
CA PRO A 270 17.42 -28.51 9.48
C PRO A 270 16.41 -29.65 9.28
N GLU A 271 16.81 -30.73 8.59
CA GLU A 271 15.93 -31.88 8.35
C GLU A 271 15.54 -32.64 9.64
N VAL A 272 16.40 -32.64 10.67
CA VAL A 272 16.15 -33.37 11.93
C VAL A 272 15.06 -32.68 12.76
N ILE A 273 14.94 -31.36 12.66
CA ILE A 273 13.88 -30.57 13.32
C ILE A 273 12.51 -30.84 12.67
N HIS A 274 12.49 -31.14 11.37
CA HIS A 274 11.26 -31.33 10.60
C HIS A 274 10.79 -32.79 10.54
N ARG A 275 11.70 -33.78 10.56
CA ARG A 275 11.36 -35.21 10.61
C ARG A 275 10.60 -35.61 11.87
N GLY A 276 10.88 -34.96 13.02
CA GLY A 276 10.21 -35.24 14.28
C GLY A 276 8.71 -34.91 14.32
N HIS A 277 8.20 -34.19 13.30
CA HIS A 277 6.79 -33.78 13.20
C HIS A 277 5.97 -34.58 12.18
N ALA A 278 6.58 -35.53 11.44
CA ALA A 278 5.81 -36.53 10.71
C ALA A 278 5.38 -37.62 11.71
N ASN A 279 4.08 -37.68 11.99
CA ASN A 279 3.51 -38.65 12.93
C ASN A 279 3.90 -40.10 12.51
N PRO A 280 4.58 -40.91 13.35
CA PRO A 280 5.04 -42.25 12.97
C PRO A 280 3.91 -43.25 12.68
N GLN A 281 2.65 -42.90 12.88
CA GLN A 281 1.51 -43.79 12.61
C GLN A 281 1.09 -43.86 11.14
N ASN A 282 1.55 -42.96 10.27
CA ASN A 282 1.26 -43.05 8.83
C ASN A 282 2.34 -43.78 8.01
N HIS A 283 3.44 -44.21 8.64
CA HIS A 283 4.57 -44.82 7.94
C HIS A 283 4.40 -46.32 7.63
N VAL A 284 3.39 -46.99 8.20
CA VAL A 284 3.12 -48.42 7.90
C VAL A 284 2.16 -48.59 6.72
N ASN A 285 1.33 -47.59 6.39
CA ASN A 285 0.38 -47.68 5.28
C ASN A 285 0.88 -47.05 3.96
N SER A 286 2.06 -46.43 3.94
CA SER A 286 2.61 -45.77 2.75
C SER A 286 3.63 -46.59 1.96
N ILE A 287 3.93 -47.84 2.37
CA ILE A 287 4.84 -48.71 1.61
C ILE A 287 4.11 -49.42 0.44
N ASN A 288 2.77 -49.42 0.41
CA ASN A 288 1.99 -50.19 -0.58
C ASN A 288 1.15 -49.37 -1.58
N ARG A 289 1.49 -48.10 -1.83
CA ARG A 289 0.92 -47.35 -2.99
C ARG A 289 2.00 -46.61 -3.75
N SER A 290 2.81 -47.37 -4.47
CA SER A 290 3.43 -46.88 -5.70
C SER A 290 2.35 -46.76 -6.77
N HIS A 291 2.41 -45.68 -7.55
CA HIS A 291 1.42 -45.21 -8.54
C HIS A 291 0.16 -44.54 -7.95
N ASP A 292 0.29 -43.27 -7.58
CA ASP A 292 -0.54 -42.20 -8.17
C ASP A 292 -0.03 -40.83 -7.71
N SER A 293 0.23 -39.98 -8.68
CA SER A 293 0.69 -38.60 -8.55
C SER A 293 -0.39 -37.73 -7.90
N ALA A 294 -0.19 -37.35 -6.63
CA ALA A 294 -0.94 -36.27 -6.00
C ALA A 294 -0.21 -34.92 -6.23
N PRO A 295 -0.74 -34.02 -7.08
CA PRO A 295 -0.26 -32.64 -7.12
C PRO A 295 -0.77 -31.94 -5.85
N TYR A 296 0.02 -31.02 -5.26
CA TYR A 296 -0.31 -30.20 -4.06
C TYR A 296 0.14 -30.69 -2.67
N ALA A 297 1.33 -31.28 -2.53
CA ALA A 297 2.07 -31.15 -1.27
C ALA A 297 2.79 -29.78 -1.27
N ASN A 298 2.38 -28.86 -0.38
CA ASN A 298 2.98 -27.53 -0.21
C ASN A 298 4.50 -27.64 0.03
N LYS A 299 5.31 -27.33 -0.99
CA LYS A 299 6.78 -27.29 -0.93
C LYS A 299 7.21 -26.11 -0.03
N ILE A 300 7.57 -26.39 1.22
CA ILE A 300 8.01 -25.35 2.17
C ILE A 300 9.42 -24.91 1.76
N ARG A 301 9.57 -23.65 1.31
CA ARG A 301 10.88 -23.05 1.02
C ARG A 301 11.63 -22.81 2.32
N TYR A 302 12.78 -23.46 2.47
CA TYR A 302 13.60 -23.39 3.68
C TYR A 302 14.61 -22.24 3.59
N THR A 303 14.71 -21.43 4.66
CA THR A 303 15.70 -20.34 4.76
C THR A 303 16.78 -20.63 5.81
N ASN A 304 18.04 -20.64 5.38
CA ASN A 304 19.23 -20.80 6.26
C ASN A 304 19.55 -19.57 7.14
N LYS A 305 18.87 -18.43 6.94
CA LYS A 305 19.03 -17.22 7.75
C LYS A 305 17.99 -17.17 8.88
N LEU A 306 18.29 -16.43 9.95
CA LEU A 306 17.44 -16.30 11.15
C LEU A 306 17.24 -17.63 11.92
N ARG A 307 18.28 -18.47 12.01
CA ARG A 307 18.25 -19.78 12.69
C ARG A 307 17.82 -19.74 14.16
N PHE A 308 17.92 -18.59 14.83
CA PHE A 308 17.44 -18.46 16.21
C PHE A 308 15.92 -18.69 16.33
N LEU A 309 15.15 -18.45 15.26
CA LEU A 309 13.71 -18.70 15.24
C LEU A 309 13.37 -20.20 15.16
N ASP A 310 14.28 -21.03 14.65
CA ASP A 310 14.11 -22.50 14.60
C ASP A 310 14.04 -23.12 15.99
N LYS A 311 14.53 -22.41 17.01
CA LYS A 311 14.39 -22.82 18.42
C LYS A 311 12.94 -22.91 18.87
N ALA A 312 12.01 -22.21 18.21
CA ALA A 312 10.58 -22.31 18.50
C ALA A 312 9.98 -23.70 18.16
N CYS A 313 10.66 -24.50 17.34
CA CYS A 313 10.25 -25.86 16.94
C CYS A 313 10.81 -26.97 17.85
N ILE A 314 11.70 -26.65 18.78
CA ILE A 314 12.38 -27.68 19.60
C ILE A 314 11.45 -28.13 20.72
N LYS A 315 11.05 -29.42 20.77
CA LYS A 315 10.25 -29.97 21.88
C LYS A 315 11.10 -30.10 23.15
N THR A 316 10.65 -29.55 24.28
CA THR A 316 11.30 -29.73 25.58
C THR A 316 10.84 -31.07 26.17
N GLN A 317 11.76 -31.88 26.71
CA GLN A 317 11.43 -33.20 27.27
C GLN A 317 10.66 -33.15 28.60
N ASP A 318 10.58 -31.98 29.27
CA ASP A 318 10.01 -31.84 30.62
C ASP A 318 8.47 -31.74 30.71
N HIS A 319 7.74 -31.63 29.60
CA HIS A 319 6.27 -31.48 29.62
C HIS A 319 5.54 -32.27 28.53
N ASP A 320 4.64 -33.17 28.94
CA ASP A 320 3.82 -34.02 28.04
C ASP A 320 2.80 -33.23 27.19
N LYS A 321 2.48 -31.98 27.56
CA LYS A 321 1.63 -31.07 26.78
C LYS A 321 2.24 -29.66 26.76
N GLU A 322 3.09 -29.38 25.78
CA GLU A 322 3.56 -28.01 25.55
C GLU A 322 2.41 -27.12 25.05
N SER A 323 2.32 -25.90 25.61
CA SER A 323 1.31 -24.93 25.20
C SER A 323 1.57 -24.41 23.77
N PRO A 324 0.55 -23.88 23.06
CA PRO A 324 0.73 -23.25 21.74
C PRO A 324 1.70 -22.07 21.72
N TRP A 325 2.08 -21.55 22.90
CA TRP A 325 3.06 -20.47 23.08
C TRP A 325 4.48 -21.01 23.40
N GLY A 326 4.59 -22.31 23.70
CA GLY A 326 5.85 -23.00 23.96
C GLY A 326 6.38 -23.75 22.73
N LEU A 327 5.52 -24.24 21.84
CA LEU A 327 5.91 -25.01 20.64
C LEU A 327 5.19 -24.51 19.39
N CYS A 328 5.96 -24.16 18.36
CA CYS A 328 5.44 -23.72 17.06
C CYS A 328 5.73 -24.76 15.97
N THR A 329 4.94 -24.77 14.90
CA THR A 329 5.22 -25.64 13.75
C THR A 329 6.30 -25.04 12.86
N ALA A 330 7.04 -25.91 12.18
CA ALA A 330 8.04 -25.51 11.18
C ALA A 330 7.49 -24.52 10.14
N ALA A 331 6.26 -24.76 9.66
CA ALA A 331 5.60 -23.88 8.71
C ALA A 331 5.37 -22.47 9.29
N GLN A 332 4.96 -22.36 10.56
CA GLN A 332 4.79 -21.05 11.23
C GLN A 332 6.12 -20.31 11.39
N VAL A 333 7.20 -21.03 11.69
CA VAL A 333 8.54 -20.43 11.83
C VAL A 333 9.06 -19.92 10.48
N GLU A 334 8.96 -20.72 9.41
CA GLU A 334 9.38 -20.30 8.07
C GLU A 334 8.52 -19.15 7.52
N GLN A 335 7.23 -19.10 7.87
CA GLN A 335 6.35 -17.95 7.59
C GLN A 335 6.89 -16.66 8.22
N VAL A 336 7.25 -16.71 9.51
CA VAL A 336 7.77 -15.54 10.24
C VAL A 336 9.14 -15.13 9.73
N LYS A 337 10.04 -16.09 9.44
CA LYS A 337 11.34 -15.81 8.81
C LYS A 337 11.15 -15.09 7.48
N SER A 338 10.32 -15.64 6.60
CA SER A 338 10.00 -15.04 5.30
C SER A 338 9.51 -13.60 5.44
N LEU A 339 8.64 -13.34 6.41
CA LEU A 339 8.14 -11.99 6.66
C LEU A 339 9.26 -11.02 7.07
N ILE A 340 10.15 -11.44 7.97
CA ILE A 340 11.28 -10.60 8.43
C ILE A 340 12.23 -10.27 7.27
N LEU A 341 12.46 -11.21 6.36
CA LEU A 341 13.32 -11.01 5.18
C LEU A 341 12.73 -9.99 4.20
N VAL A 342 11.40 -9.84 4.16
CA VAL A 342 10.68 -8.92 3.29
C VAL A 342 10.66 -7.48 3.83
N ILE A 343 10.70 -7.30 5.16
CA ILE A 343 10.58 -5.98 5.81
C ILE A 343 11.59 -4.94 5.25
N PRO A 344 12.88 -5.24 5.04
CA PRO A 344 13.83 -4.25 4.53
C PRO A 344 13.55 -3.80 3.09
N ILE A 345 13.14 -4.72 2.21
CA ILE A 345 12.73 -4.42 0.83
C ILE A 345 11.54 -3.47 0.86
N PHE A 346 10.55 -3.82 1.70
CA PHE A 346 9.37 -3.01 1.94
C PHE A 346 9.72 -1.62 2.51
N ALA A 347 10.62 -1.52 3.48
CA ALA A 347 11.00 -0.26 4.11
C ALA A 347 11.62 0.73 3.11
N CYS A 348 12.27 0.24 2.06
CA CYS A 348 12.78 1.10 0.97
C CYS A 348 11.65 1.80 0.19
N THR A 349 10.41 1.35 0.27
CA THR A 349 9.26 2.02 -0.38
C THR A 349 8.73 3.21 0.42
N ILE A 350 9.17 3.38 1.68
CA ILE A 350 8.77 4.53 2.52
C ILE A 350 9.21 5.84 1.88
N VAL A 351 10.45 5.91 1.39
CA VAL A 351 10.98 7.13 0.72
C VAL A 351 10.22 7.43 -0.57
N PHE A 352 9.80 6.41 -1.31
CA PHE A 352 8.95 6.58 -2.49
C PHE A 352 7.61 7.23 -2.11
N ASN A 353 6.98 6.77 -1.03
CA ASN A 353 5.73 7.36 -0.53
C ASN A 353 5.91 8.77 0.05
N THR A 354 7.10 9.10 0.55
CA THR A 354 7.46 10.49 0.93
C THR A 354 7.44 11.42 -0.28
N VAL A 355 7.87 10.95 -1.46
CA VAL A 355 7.80 11.72 -2.71
C VAL A 355 6.36 11.93 -3.13
N LEU A 356 5.52 10.89 -3.07
CA LEU A 356 4.08 11.02 -3.32
C LEU A 356 3.44 12.10 -2.43
N ALA A 357 3.80 12.14 -1.15
CA ALA A 357 3.27 13.15 -0.23
C ALA A 357 3.61 14.60 -0.67
N GLN A 358 4.76 14.84 -1.31
CA GLN A 358 5.11 16.18 -1.81
C GLN A 358 4.31 16.58 -3.04
N LEU A 359 4.06 15.62 -3.93
CA LEU A 359 3.25 15.84 -5.12
C LEU A 359 1.82 16.27 -4.76
N GLN A 360 1.29 15.76 -3.65
CA GLN A 360 -0.03 16.12 -3.14
C GLN A 360 -0.07 17.43 -2.33
N THR A 361 1.07 17.93 -1.86
CA THR A 361 1.14 19.09 -0.96
C THR A 361 1.86 20.27 -1.60
N PHE A 362 3.19 20.32 -1.53
CA PHE A 362 3.97 21.44 -2.03
C PHE A 362 3.85 21.62 -3.54
N SER A 363 3.71 20.55 -4.33
CA SER A 363 3.51 20.70 -5.79
C SER A 363 2.15 21.34 -6.12
N VAL A 364 1.11 21.11 -5.31
CA VAL A 364 -0.18 21.79 -5.45
C VAL A 364 -0.04 23.28 -5.14
N GLN A 365 0.70 23.62 -4.09
CA GLN A 365 0.95 25.00 -3.67
C GLN A 365 1.85 25.74 -4.67
N GLN A 366 2.85 25.06 -5.21
CA GLN A 366 3.67 25.55 -6.31
C GLN A 366 2.82 25.89 -7.54
N GLY A 367 1.92 24.98 -7.94
CA GLY A 367 1.00 25.22 -9.05
C GLY A 367 0.01 26.36 -8.79
N ALA A 368 -0.36 26.61 -7.54
CA ALA A 368 -1.23 27.74 -7.18
C ALA A 368 -0.61 29.11 -7.48
N LEU A 369 0.72 29.21 -7.51
CA LEU A 369 1.46 30.43 -7.84
C LEU A 369 1.84 30.56 -9.33
N MET A 370 1.49 29.56 -10.15
CA MET A 370 1.78 29.52 -11.58
C MET A 370 0.57 29.98 -12.40
N ASP A 371 0.79 30.23 -13.70
CA ASP A 371 -0.33 30.51 -14.60
C ASP A 371 -1.15 29.23 -14.84
N ASN A 372 -2.34 29.22 -14.26
CA ASN A 372 -3.31 28.13 -14.30
C ASN A 372 -4.16 28.10 -15.58
N ARG A 373 -3.94 29.02 -16.53
CA ARG A 373 -4.66 29.03 -17.81
C ARG A 373 -4.12 27.96 -18.75
N LEU A 374 -5.03 27.11 -19.25
CA LEU A 374 -4.66 26.07 -20.22
C LEU A 374 -4.63 26.66 -21.64
N PHE A 375 -3.51 26.49 -22.36
CA PHE A 375 -3.33 26.85 -23.78
C PHE A 375 -3.83 28.27 -24.16
N SER A 376 -3.60 29.27 -23.30
CA SER A 376 -4.05 30.66 -23.49
C SER A 376 -5.59 30.85 -23.54
N GLY A 377 -6.37 29.84 -23.15
CA GLY A 377 -7.82 29.91 -23.05
C GLY A 377 -8.34 30.53 -21.74
N SER A 378 -9.66 30.59 -21.60
CA SER A 378 -10.35 31.10 -20.40
C SER A 378 -10.46 30.08 -19.26
N PHE A 379 -10.19 28.80 -19.52
CA PHE A 379 -10.29 27.73 -18.52
C PHE A 379 -9.08 27.73 -17.59
N LYS A 380 -9.34 27.85 -16.28
CA LYS A 380 -8.33 27.75 -15.23
C LYS A 380 -8.35 26.35 -14.63
N VAL A 381 -7.24 25.63 -14.77
CA VAL A 381 -7.07 24.30 -14.20
C VAL A 381 -6.74 24.44 -12.70
N PRO A 382 -7.43 23.73 -11.81
CA PRO A 382 -7.02 23.66 -10.41
C PRO A 382 -5.65 22.98 -10.27
N PRO A 383 -4.72 23.52 -9.47
CA PRO A 383 -3.41 22.92 -9.27
C PRO A 383 -3.43 21.46 -8.80
N ALA A 384 -4.36 21.12 -7.89
CA ALA A 384 -4.54 19.76 -7.39
C ALA A 384 -4.98 18.76 -8.48
N SER A 385 -5.58 19.24 -9.58
CA SER A 385 -5.97 18.38 -10.70
C SER A 385 -4.79 17.78 -11.46
N LEU A 386 -3.57 18.32 -11.31
CA LEU A 386 -2.37 17.72 -11.91
C LEU A 386 -2.08 16.30 -11.40
N GLN A 387 -2.55 15.97 -10.20
CA GLN A 387 -2.47 14.62 -9.64
C GLN A 387 -3.28 13.59 -10.45
N SER A 388 -4.16 14.02 -11.37
CA SER A 388 -4.83 13.09 -12.29
C SER A 388 -3.86 12.48 -13.31
N ILE A 389 -2.74 13.14 -13.61
CA ILE A 389 -1.79 12.72 -14.66
C ILE A 389 -1.23 11.30 -14.41
N PRO A 390 -0.71 10.95 -13.21
CA PRO A 390 -0.29 9.58 -12.91
C PRO A 390 -1.38 8.53 -13.12
N TYR A 391 -2.63 8.81 -12.74
CA TYR A 391 -3.74 7.87 -12.89
C TYR A 391 -4.17 7.68 -14.36
N ILE A 392 -4.17 8.75 -15.17
CA ILE A 392 -4.36 8.66 -16.62
C ILE A 392 -3.25 7.78 -17.20
N LEU A 393 -2.00 8.02 -16.80
CA LEU A 393 -0.86 7.28 -17.28
C LEU A 393 -0.95 5.80 -16.89
N MET A 394 -1.39 5.47 -15.68
CA MET A 394 -1.63 4.09 -15.25
C MET A 394 -2.68 3.37 -16.08
N ILE A 395 -3.82 4.01 -16.35
CA ILE A 395 -4.89 3.42 -17.16
C ILE A 395 -4.39 3.09 -18.58
N LEU A 396 -3.49 3.92 -19.12
CA LEU A 396 -2.94 3.74 -20.47
C LEU A 396 -1.74 2.77 -20.50
N LEU A 397 -0.78 2.94 -19.58
CA LEU A 397 0.47 2.20 -19.58
C LEU A 397 0.33 0.78 -19.03
N VAL A 398 -0.56 0.51 -18.06
CA VAL A 398 -0.70 -0.85 -17.51
C VAL A 398 -1.14 -1.84 -18.59
N PRO A 399 -2.19 -1.57 -19.39
CA PRO A 399 -2.53 -2.45 -20.52
C PRO A 399 -1.41 -2.52 -21.56
N LEU A 400 -0.74 -1.41 -21.87
CA LEU A 400 0.37 -1.37 -22.81
C LEU A 400 1.54 -2.24 -22.35
N TYR A 401 1.83 -2.22 -21.06
CA TYR A 401 2.87 -3.00 -20.43
C TYR A 401 2.59 -4.50 -20.54
N GLU A 402 1.37 -4.92 -20.18
CA GLU A 402 0.97 -6.33 -20.25
C GLU A 402 0.86 -6.86 -21.69
N LEU A 403 0.41 -6.02 -22.64
CA LEU A 403 0.18 -6.45 -24.03
C LEU A 403 1.41 -6.35 -24.93
N LEU A 404 2.28 -5.36 -24.72
CA LEU A 404 3.44 -5.13 -25.59
C LEU A 404 4.75 -5.45 -24.90
N PHE A 405 4.97 -4.94 -23.69
CA PHE A 405 6.26 -5.06 -23.01
C PHE A 405 6.51 -6.49 -22.49
N VAL A 406 5.53 -7.10 -21.82
CA VAL A 406 5.68 -8.45 -21.25
C VAL A 406 5.99 -9.50 -22.33
N PRO A 407 5.24 -9.59 -23.46
CA PRO A 407 5.55 -10.56 -24.51
C PRO A 407 6.91 -10.32 -25.17
N PHE A 408 7.26 -9.06 -25.41
CA PHE A 408 8.55 -8.67 -25.99
C PHE A 408 9.71 -9.09 -25.10
N VAL A 409 9.69 -8.70 -23.82
CA VAL A 409 10.78 -8.97 -22.89
C VAL A 409 10.86 -10.45 -22.51
N ARG A 410 9.72 -11.14 -22.40
CA ARG A 410 9.69 -12.59 -22.18
C ARG A 410 10.47 -13.36 -23.25
N GLY A 411 10.46 -12.87 -24.50
CA GLY A 411 11.25 -13.44 -25.59
C GLY A 411 12.77 -13.40 -25.32
N PHE A 412 13.25 -12.43 -24.55
CA PHE A 412 14.67 -12.28 -24.21
C PHE A 412 15.05 -12.87 -22.84
N THR A 413 14.17 -12.75 -21.84
CA THR A 413 14.50 -13.10 -20.45
C THR A 413 14.08 -14.52 -20.07
N GLY A 414 13.18 -15.15 -20.83
CA GLY A 414 12.60 -16.45 -20.49
C GLY A 414 11.69 -16.43 -19.25
N VAL A 415 11.50 -15.28 -18.59
CA VAL A 415 10.67 -15.15 -17.39
C VAL A 415 9.20 -14.91 -17.79
N SER A 416 8.26 -15.63 -17.17
CA SER A 416 6.82 -15.53 -17.49
C SER A 416 6.25 -14.11 -17.32
N SER A 417 6.80 -13.32 -16.39
CA SER A 417 6.45 -11.91 -16.14
C SER A 417 7.33 -10.90 -16.93
N GLY A 418 8.19 -11.35 -17.84
CA GLY A 418 9.16 -10.49 -18.54
C GLY A 418 10.35 -10.10 -17.65
N ILE A 419 10.14 -9.35 -16.57
CA ILE A 419 11.18 -9.02 -15.58
C ILE A 419 10.78 -9.48 -14.17
N THR A 420 11.76 -9.67 -13.29
CA THR A 420 11.49 -10.14 -11.92
C THR A 420 10.80 -9.04 -11.09
N PRO A 421 9.97 -9.40 -10.09
CA PRO A 421 9.29 -8.41 -9.24
C PRO A 421 10.26 -7.46 -8.53
N LEU A 422 11.40 -7.96 -8.05
CA LEU A 422 12.44 -7.15 -7.42
C LEU A 422 13.09 -6.17 -8.40
N GLN A 423 13.27 -6.55 -9.67
CA GLN A 423 13.75 -5.62 -10.68
C GLN A 423 12.72 -4.53 -10.98
N ARG A 424 11.42 -4.86 -11.06
CA ARG A 424 10.33 -3.90 -11.23
C ARG A 424 10.34 -2.84 -10.12
N ILE A 425 10.38 -3.28 -8.86
CA ILE A 425 10.45 -2.36 -7.70
C ILE A 425 11.69 -1.47 -7.79
N GLY A 426 12.86 -2.04 -8.14
CA GLY A 426 14.10 -1.29 -8.28
C GLY A 426 14.06 -0.22 -9.39
N VAL A 427 13.49 -0.54 -10.55
CA VAL A 427 13.28 0.43 -11.64
C VAL A 427 12.42 1.59 -11.15
N GLY A 428 11.29 1.31 -10.50
CA GLY A 428 10.43 2.36 -9.96
C GLY A 428 11.16 3.23 -8.92
N LEU A 429 11.84 2.64 -7.94
CA LEU A 429 12.62 3.37 -6.93
C LEU A 429 13.77 4.21 -7.52
N PHE A 430 14.34 3.80 -8.65
CA PHE A 430 15.32 4.61 -9.37
C PHE A 430 14.65 5.76 -10.11
N THR A 431 13.59 5.47 -10.88
CA THR A 431 12.86 6.44 -11.70
C THR A 431 12.28 7.61 -10.89
N VAL A 432 11.84 7.37 -9.63
CA VAL A 432 11.29 8.42 -8.76
C VAL A 432 12.28 9.55 -8.50
N THR A 433 13.58 9.27 -8.53
CA THR A 433 14.64 10.28 -8.38
C THR A 433 14.52 11.37 -9.44
N PHE A 434 14.26 10.98 -10.69
CA PHE A 434 14.13 11.93 -11.80
C PHE A 434 12.85 12.78 -11.71
N SER A 435 11.80 12.28 -11.04
CA SER A 435 10.62 13.11 -10.74
C SER A 435 11.00 14.27 -9.83
N MET A 436 11.76 14.01 -8.75
CA MET A 436 12.22 15.05 -7.82
C MET A 436 13.28 15.98 -8.42
N VAL A 437 14.18 15.48 -9.27
CA VAL A 437 15.10 16.33 -10.04
C VAL A 437 14.33 17.29 -10.94
N THR A 438 13.32 16.77 -11.64
CA THR A 438 12.47 17.60 -12.52
C THR A 438 11.72 18.65 -11.70
N ALA A 439 11.16 18.27 -10.54
CA ALA A 439 10.49 19.19 -9.62
C ALA A 439 11.41 20.31 -9.15
N ALA A 440 12.65 19.98 -8.77
CA ALA A 440 13.65 20.94 -8.33
C ALA A 440 14.02 21.93 -9.45
N MET A 441 14.22 21.44 -10.68
CA MET A 441 14.53 22.28 -11.84
C MET A 441 13.37 23.21 -12.22
N VAL A 442 12.14 22.70 -12.20
CA VAL A 442 10.93 23.50 -12.47
C VAL A 442 10.76 24.59 -11.42
N GLU A 443 10.99 24.27 -10.14
CA GLU A 443 10.91 25.26 -9.08
C GLU A 443 11.99 26.33 -9.18
N GLN A 444 13.22 25.94 -9.50
CA GLN A 444 14.29 26.89 -9.77
C GLN A 444 13.91 27.85 -10.90
N LYS A 445 13.42 27.31 -12.03
CA LYS A 445 12.97 28.10 -13.17
C LYS A 445 11.81 29.04 -12.82
N ARG A 446 10.84 28.57 -12.01
CA ARG A 446 9.71 29.38 -11.55
C ARG A 446 10.19 30.58 -10.74
N ARG A 447 11.17 30.38 -9.85
CA ARG A 447 11.72 31.42 -8.98
C ARG A 447 12.58 32.45 -9.72
N GLU A 448 13.27 32.03 -10.78
CA GLU A 448 14.08 32.92 -11.62
C GLU A 448 13.23 33.74 -12.61
N SER A 449 11.99 33.33 -12.86
CA SER A 449 11.09 34.04 -13.77
C SER A 449 10.42 35.23 -13.10
N VAL A 450 10.35 36.36 -13.82
CA VAL A 450 9.63 37.56 -13.38
C VAL A 450 8.12 37.41 -13.58
N GLU A 451 7.70 36.65 -14.59
CA GLU A 451 6.29 36.40 -14.90
C GLU A 451 5.88 34.97 -14.49
N PRO A 452 4.61 34.75 -14.09
CA PRO A 452 4.12 33.42 -13.75
C PRO A 452 4.23 32.47 -14.95
N ILE A 453 5.07 31.44 -14.82
CA ILE A 453 5.18 30.39 -15.85
C ILE A 453 3.95 29.49 -15.84
N SER A 454 3.64 28.86 -16.98
CA SER A 454 2.49 27.95 -17.12
C SER A 454 2.58 26.74 -16.18
N ILE A 455 1.46 26.39 -15.55
CA ILE A 455 1.31 25.20 -14.70
C ILE A 455 1.73 23.89 -15.39
N LEU A 456 1.70 23.82 -16.73
CA LEU A 456 2.11 22.65 -17.50
C LEU A 456 3.58 22.26 -17.29
N TRP A 457 4.43 23.17 -16.81
CA TRP A 457 5.81 22.84 -16.42
C TRP A 457 5.89 21.85 -15.26
N ILE A 458 4.83 21.69 -14.47
CA ILE A 458 4.73 20.67 -13.42
C ILE A 458 4.35 19.29 -13.99
N ALA A 459 3.78 19.19 -15.20
CA ALA A 459 3.36 17.89 -15.75
C ALA A 459 4.50 16.83 -15.86
N PRO A 460 5.75 17.17 -16.25
CA PRO A 460 6.84 16.20 -16.34
C PRO A 460 7.17 15.46 -15.03
N GLN A 461 7.17 16.13 -13.87
CA GLN A 461 7.42 15.46 -12.59
C GLN A 461 6.32 14.42 -12.27
N PHE A 462 5.06 14.71 -12.63
CA PHE A 462 3.94 13.79 -12.46
C PHE A 462 3.98 12.62 -13.44
N LEU A 463 4.38 12.84 -14.70
CA LEU A 463 4.55 11.76 -15.68
C LEU A 463 5.63 10.78 -15.26
N VAL A 464 6.79 11.29 -14.84
CA VAL A 464 7.90 10.45 -14.35
C VAL A 464 7.50 9.70 -13.09
N PHE A 465 6.79 10.35 -12.17
CA PHE A 465 6.26 9.70 -10.97
C PHE A 465 5.27 8.59 -11.32
N GLY A 466 4.31 8.83 -12.22
CA GLY A 466 3.33 7.81 -12.62
C GLY A 466 3.99 6.59 -13.27
N LEU A 467 5.02 6.78 -14.09
CA LEU A 467 5.80 5.67 -14.65
C LEU A 467 6.52 4.87 -13.54
N SER A 468 7.14 5.59 -12.61
CA SER A 468 7.83 5.00 -11.45
C SER A 468 6.86 4.20 -10.56
N GLU A 469 5.69 4.77 -10.26
CA GLU A 469 4.64 4.14 -9.48
C GLU A 469 4.13 2.87 -10.15
N MET A 470 4.01 2.85 -11.48
CA MET A 470 3.55 1.66 -12.21
C MET A 470 4.47 0.47 -11.95
N PHE A 471 5.78 0.68 -12.09
CA PHE A 471 6.77 -0.36 -11.83
C PHE A 471 6.81 -0.78 -10.35
N THR A 472 6.77 0.18 -9.42
CA THR A 472 6.82 -0.12 -7.98
C THR A 472 5.56 -0.83 -7.50
N ALA A 473 4.36 -0.32 -7.83
CA ALA A 473 3.09 -0.88 -7.36
C ALA A 473 2.84 -2.28 -7.93
N VAL A 474 3.01 -2.47 -9.25
CA VAL A 474 2.87 -3.78 -9.89
C VAL A 474 3.92 -4.76 -9.36
N GLY A 475 5.16 -4.30 -9.19
CA GLY A 475 6.25 -5.10 -8.62
C GLY A 475 5.97 -5.56 -7.20
N LEU A 476 5.45 -4.69 -6.33
CA LEU A 476 5.09 -5.02 -4.94
C LEU A 476 3.96 -6.03 -4.86
N ILE A 477 2.88 -5.82 -5.63
CA ILE A 477 1.73 -6.73 -5.64
C ILE A 477 2.16 -8.12 -6.08
N GLU A 478 2.92 -8.22 -7.17
CA GLU A 478 3.40 -9.51 -7.68
C GLU A 478 4.39 -10.18 -6.72
N PHE A 479 5.27 -9.39 -6.10
CA PHE A 479 6.23 -9.88 -5.10
C PHE A 479 5.51 -10.47 -3.88
N PHE A 480 4.54 -9.76 -3.30
CA PHE A 480 3.77 -10.25 -2.16
C PHE A 480 2.89 -11.45 -2.52
N TYR A 481 2.33 -11.48 -3.73
CA TYR A 481 1.55 -12.61 -4.20
C TYR A 481 2.41 -13.88 -4.29
N LYS A 482 3.60 -13.78 -4.88
CA LYS A 482 4.57 -14.88 -4.99
C LYS A 482 5.13 -15.33 -3.64
N GLN A 483 5.14 -14.45 -2.64
CA GLN A 483 5.61 -14.77 -1.28
C GLN A 483 4.51 -15.36 -0.38
N SER A 484 3.26 -15.39 -0.82
CA SER A 484 2.16 -15.79 0.05
C SER A 484 2.19 -17.28 0.40
N LEU A 485 2.71 -17.60 1.59
CA LEU A 485 2.33 -18.83 2.27
C LEU A 485 0.82 -18.76 2.56
N ALA A 486 0.11 -19.85 2.28
CA ALA A 486 -1.35 -19.90 2.38
C ALA A 486 -1.85 -19.31 3.71
N GLY A 487 -2.72 -18.29 3.64
CA GLY A 487 -3.35 -17.64 4.80
C GLY A 487 -2.81 -16.27 5.22
N MET A 488 -1.70 -15.75 4.64
CA MET A 488 -1.10 -14.46 5.06
C MET A 488 -1.25 -13.30 4.05
N GLN A 489 -2.06 -13.46 2.99
CA GLN A 489 -2.18 -12.48 1.91
C GLN A 489 -2.72 -11.11 2.36
N SER A 490 -3.72 -11.09 3.24
CA SER A 490 -4.31 -9.86 3.79
C SER A 490 -3.30 -9.07 4.64
N PHE A 491 -2.45 -9.77 5.38
CA PHE A 491 -1.40 -9.14 6.20
C PHE A 491 -0.32 -8.48 5.33
N LEU A 492 0.17 -9.19 4.30
CA LEU A 492 1.15 -8.62 3.36
C LEU A 492 0.58 -7.40 2.60
N THR A 493 -0.71 -7.45 2.23
CA THR A 493 -1.39 -6.32 1.60
C THR A 493 -1.53 -5.13 2.56
N SER A 494 -1.85 -5.39 3.83
CA SER A 494 -1.93 -4.36 4.87
C SER A 494 -0.57 -3.73 5.17
N MET A 495 0.52 -4.51 5.03
CA MET A 495 1.87 -3.98 5.11
C MET A 495 2.08 -2.88 4.06
N THR A 496 1.61 -3.05 2.81
CA THR A 496 1.70 -2.00 1.78
C THR A 496 1.14 -0.65 2.26
N TYR A 497 -0.03 -0.64 2.89
CA TYR A 497 -0.61 0.58 3.47
C TYR A 497 0.26 1.16 4.60
N CYS A 498 0.92 0.32 5.39
CA CYS A 498 1.89 0.77 6.39
C CYS A 498 3.05 1.57 5.76
N SER A 499 3.51 1.21 4.56
CA SER A 499 4.57 1.97 3.88
C SER A 499 4.08 3.34 3.44
N TYR A 500 2.85 3.43 2.91
CA TYR A 500 2.23 4.72 2.64
C TYR A 500 2.20 5.55 3.93
N SER A 501 1.66 5.00 5.02
CA SER A 501 1.59 5.68 6.32
C SER A 501 2.93 6.26 6.77
N PHE A 502 3.98 5.43 6.81
CA PHE A 502 5.31 5.88 7.23
C PHE A 502 5.94 6.87 6.25
N GLY A 503 5.69 6.77 4.94
CA GLY A 503 6.18 7.76 3.96
C GLY A 503 5.55 9.13 4.18
N PHE A 504 4.24 9.18 4.43
CA PHE A 504 3.54 10.42 4.74
C PHE A 504 3.99 11.03 6.08
N TYR A 505 4.23 10.22 7.12
CA TYR A 505 4.80 10.73 8.36
C TYR A 505 6.27 11.17 8.20
N LEU A 506 7.06 10.44 7.41
CA LEU A 506 8.44 10.82 7.11
C LEU A 506 8.50 12.17 6.39
N SER A 507 7.55 12.45 5.50
CA SER A 507 7.37 13.78 4.90
C SER A 507 7.21 14.87 5.97
N SER A 508 6.28 14.70 6.92
CA SER A 508 6.05 15.66 8.00
C SER A 508 7.30 15.89 8.87
N VAL A 509 8.01 14.81 9.17
CA VAL A 509 9.26 14.85 9.93
C VAL A 509 10.34 15.61 9.15
N LEU A 510 10.51 15.35 7.86
CA LEU A 510 11.48 16.03 7.01
C LEU A 510 11.21 17.53 6.93
N VAL A 511 9.97 17.95 6.66
CA VAL A 511 9.59 19.37 6.60
C VAL A 511 9.92 20.06 7.93
N SER A 512 9.56 19.42 9.05
CA SER A 512 9.81 19.97 10.39
C SER A 512 11.30 20.07 10.73
N LEU A 513 12.08 19.03 10.42
CA LEU A 513 13.53 19.00 10.66
C LEU A 513 14.26 20.02 9.81
N ILE A 514 13.90 20.15 8.53
CA ILE A 514 14.54 21.11 7.62
C ILE A 514 14.30 22.52 8.10
N ASN A 515 13.05 22.88 8.44
CA ASN A 515 12.77 24.19 9.00
C ASN A 515 13.58 24.46 10.27
N LYS A 516 13.72 23.47 11.16
CA LYS A 516 14.54 23.58 12.37
C LYS A 516 16.04 23.78 12.06
N PHE A 517 16.62 23.02 11.14
CA PHE A 517 18.05 23.06 10.84
C PHE A 517 18.47 24.23 9.96
N THR A 518 17.57 24.70 9.09
CA THR A 518 17.85 25.77 8.12
C THR A 518 17.46 27.15 8.64
N SER A 519 16.81 27.22 9.80
CA SER A 519 16.45 28.46 10.47
C SER A 519 17.67 29.34 10.71
N LYS A 520 17.72 30.50 10.05
CA LYS A 520 18.78 31.48 10.28
C LYS A 520 18.60 32.15 11.66
N PRO A 521 19.66 32.28 12.49
CA PRO A 521 19.57 32.92 13.81
C PRO A 521 19.06 34.37 13.78
N SER A 522 19.25 35.08 12.67
CA SER A 522 18.90 36.50 12.52
C SER A 522 17.46 36.77 12.08
N THR A 523 16.79 35.80 11.45
CA THR A 523 15.45 35.99 10.87
C THR A 523 14.46 34.88 11.25
N HIS A 524 14.91 33.83 11.95
CA HIS A 524 14.14 32.63 12.29
C HIS A 524 13.42 31.98 11.09
N SER A 525 13.90 32.23 9.86
CA SER A 525 13.34 31.70 8.63
C SER A 525 14.12 30.46 8.18
N GLY A 526 13.44 29.32 8.10
CA GLY A 526 13.90 28.09 7.47
C GLY A 526 13.50 28.02 5.99
N TRP A 527 13.91 26.96 5.29
CA TRP A 527 13.65 26.80 3.85
C TRP A 527 12.16 26.77 3.46
N LEU A 528 11.26 26.35 4.35
CA LEU A 528 9.82 26.18 4.11
C LEU A 528 9.02 26.85 5.22
N SER A 529 9.46 28.01 5.70
CA SER A 529 8.92 28.65 6.91
C SER A 529 8.00 29.82 6.60
N ASP A 530 8.11 30.40 5.40
CA ASP A 530 7.26 31.51 4.97
C ASP A 530 5.93 30.97 4.43
N ASN A 531 4.92 31.83 4.38
CA ASN A 531 3.66 31.53 3.71
C ASN A 531 3.73 31.84 2.21
N ASP A 532 4.73 32.62 1.80
CA ASP A 532 5.03 32.93 0.41
C ASP A 532 6.17 32.04 -0.11
N LEU A 533 5.83 31.07 -0.97
CA LEU A 533 6.81 30.16 -1.58
C LEU A 533 7.88 30.88 -2.42
N ASN A 534 7.67 32.14 -2.82
CA ASN A 534 8.71 32.90 -3.51
C ASN A 534 9.91 33.19 -2.60
N LYS A 535 9.67 33.32 -1.29
CA LYS A 535 10.70 33.57 -0.27
C LYS A 535 11.32 32.27 0.25
N ASP A 536 10.58 31.18 0.17
CA ASP A 536 11.05 29.84 0.52
C ASP A 536 12.00 29.24 -0.54
N ARG A 537 12.67 28.16 -0.14
CA ARG A 537 13.63 27.38 -0.93
C ARG A 537 13.13 25.97 -1.18
N LEU A 538 11.96 25.87 -1.82
CA LEU A 538 11.34 24.60 -2.20
C LEU A 538 12.21 23.80 -3.19
N ASP A 539 12.99 24.50 -4.02
CA ASP A 539 13.99 23.91 -4.93
C ASP A 539 15.02 23.05 -4.19
N LEU A 540 15.55 23.56 -3.06
CA LEU A 540 16.52 22.85 -2.24
C LEU A 540 15.90 21.64 -1.54
N PHE A 541 14.63 21.73 -1.15
CA PHE A 541 13.91 20.61 -0.56
C PHE A 541 13.69 19.48 -1.57
N TYR A 542 13.32 19.79 -2.82
CA TYR A 542 13.21 18.79 -3.87
C TYR A 542 14.57 18.15 -4.22
N TRP A 543 15.67 18.93 -4.24
CA TRP A 543 17.01 18.37 -4.38
C TRP A 543 17.39 17.41 -3.24
N LEU A 544 17.04 17.74 -2.00
CA LEU A 544 17.23 16.85 -0.85
C LEU A 544 16.47 15.53 -1.04
N LEU A 545 15.23 15.58 -1.51
CA LEU A 545 14.42 14.38 -1.77
C LEU A 545 14.95 13.55 -2.94
N ALA A 546 15.51 14.19 -3.97
CA ALA A 546 16.23 13.50 -5.04
C ALA A 546 17.45 12.76 -4.49
N ALA A 547 18.27 13.42 -3.65
CA ALA A 547 19.41 12.79 -2.99
C ALA A 547 19.00 11.65 -2.05
N LEU A 548 17.91 11.81 -1.30
CA LEU A 548 17.38 10.75 -0.44
C LEU A 548 16.86 9.56 -1.26
N SER A 549 16.22 9.82 -2.40
CA SER A 549 15.69 8.77 -3.29
C SER A 549 16.82 7.94 -3.92
N ILE A 550 17.91 8.57 -4.37
CA ILE A 550 19.04 7.83 -4.94
C ILE A 550 19.80 7.02 -3.88
N LEU A 551 19.97 7.56 -2.66
CA LEU A 551 20.56 6.81 -1.54
C LEU A 551 19.68 5.61 -1.17
N ASN A 552 18.36 5.81 -1.15
CA ASN A 552 17.40 4.75 -0.90
C ASN A 552 17.42 3.66 -1.98
N PHE A 553 17.65 4.02 -3.25
CA PHE A 553 17.84 3.05 -4.33
C PHE A 553 19.07 2.17 -4.09
N PHE A 554 20.21 2.74 -3.68
CA PHE A 554 21.40 1.92 -3.35
C PHE A 554 21.17 1.03 -2.12
N ASN A 555 20.48 1.53 -1.10
CA ASN A 555 20.04 0.72 0.04
C ASN A 555 19.13 -0.45 -0.40
N TYR A 556 18.20 -0.19 -1.31
CA TYR A 556 17.35 -1.22 -1.90
C TYR A 556 18.17 -2.29 -2.67
N LEU A 557 19.18 -1.90 -3.42
CA LEU A 557 20.07 -2.86 -4.11
C LEU A 557 20.80 -3.77 -3.12
N PHE A 558 21.23 -3.25 -1.98
CA PHE A 558 21.84 -4.05 -0.92
C PHE A 558 20.83 -5.09 -0.37
N TRP A 559 19.63 -4.65 0.02
CA TRP A 559 18.62 -5.54 0.60
C TRP A 559 18.05 -6.56 -0.39
N SER A 560 17.85 -6.17 -1.66
CA SER A 560 17.36 -7.08 -2.70
C SER A 560 18.38 -8.18 -3.03
N ARG A 561 19.68 -7.87 -3.05
CA ARG A 561 20.75 -8.89 -3.17
C ARG A 561 20.81 -9.78 -1.94
N TRP A 562 20.73 -9.20 -0.75
CA TRP A 562 20.72 -9.97 0.49
C TRP A 562 19.52 -10.90 0.58
N TYR A 563 18.34 -10.46 0.13
CA TYR A 563 17.14 -11.28 0.04
C TYR A 563 17.30 -12.43 -0.97
N SER A 564 17.79 -12.12 -2.18
CA SER A 564 17.97 -13.11 -3.24
C SER A 564 18.93 -14.23 -2.83
N THR A 565 20.01 -13.90 -2.11
CA THR A 565 20.94 -14.91 -1.56
C THR A 565 20.39 -15.71 -0.37
N SER A 566 19.28 -15.25 0.22
CA SER A 566 18.66 -15.93 1.37
C SER A 566 17.72 -17.06 0.94
N ILE A 567 17.24 -17.03 -0.30
CA ILE A 567 16.37 -18.04 -0.90
C ILE A 567 17.24 -18.96 -1.74
N GLN A 568 17.51 -20.18 -1.27
CA GLN A 568 18.18 -21.18 -2.11
C GLN A 568 17.23 -21.61 -3.25
N PRO A 569 17.75 -21.80 -4.49
CA PRO A 569 17.02 -22.54 -5.50
C PRO A 569 16.78 -23.97 -4.99
N ASP A 570 15.60 -24.53 -5.31
CA ASP A 570 15.23 -25.89 -4.96
C ASP A 570 16.41 -26.83 -5.24
N ALA A 571 17.03 -27.38 -4.19
CA ALA A 571 17.91 -28.53 -4.35
C ALA A 571 17.02 -29.69 -4.77
N GLU A 572 16.97 -29.95 -6.08
CA GLU A 572 16.38 -31.15 -6.63
C GLU A 572 17.34 -32.30 -6.29
N TYR A 573 17.14 -32.92 -5.13
CA TYR A 573 17.80 -34.17 -4.82
C TYR A 573 17.15 -35.26 -5.65
N VAL A 574 17.80 -35.62 -6.76
CA VAL A 574 17.56 -36.91 -7.40
C VAL A 574 17.97 -37.97 -6.38
N VAL A 575 16.98 -38.66 -5.82
CA VAL A 575 17.24 -39.87 -5.04
C VAL A 575 17.66 -40.91 -6.06
N ASP A 576 18.97 -41.07 -6.23
CA ASP A 576 19.50 -42.21 -6.98
C ASP A 576 19.18 -43.47 -6.15
N THR A 577 18.31 -44.32 -6.68
CA THR A 577 17.88 -45.56 -6.03
C THR A 577 18.95 -46.66 -6.03
N ASN A 578 20.19 -46.34 -6.41
CA ASN A 578 21.31 -47.27 -6.38
C ASN A 578 22.37 -46.70 -5.45
N GLY A 579 22.48 -47.29 -4.26
CA GLY A 579 23.48 -46.88 -3.28
C GLY A 579 24.88 -47.15 -3.81
N GLU A 580 25.57 -46.11 -4.25
CA GLU A 580 27.03 -46.02 -4.34
C GLU A 580 27.46 -44.54 -4.52
N GLU A 581 28.26 -44.08 -3.55
CA GLU A 581 29.16 -42.89 -3.48
C GLU A 581 28.71 -41.47 -3.92
N GLU A 582 28.82 -40.52 -2.98
CA GLU A 582 28.72 -39.07 -3.19
C GLU A 582 29.82 -38.55 -4.12
N GLN A 583 29.45 -38.04 -5.30
CA GLN A 583 30.23 -37.04 -6.03
C GLN A 583 29.42 -35.76 -6.23
N ARG A 584 29.93 -34.68 -5.63
CA ARG A 584 29.41 -33.32 -5.77
C ARG A 584 29.80 -32.77 -7.15
N ILE A 585 28.89 -32.79 -8.11
CA ILE A 585 29.07 -32.13 -9.41
C ILE A 585 28.61 -30.67 -9.30
N ASP A 586 29.56 -29.74 -9.44
CA ASP A 586 29.36 -28.29 -9.38
C ASP A 586 29.13 -27.74 -10.80
N PHE A 587 27.88 -27.47 -11.19
CA PHE A 587 27.52 -26.86 -12.49
C PHE A 587 27.74 -25.33 -12.50
N SER A 588 28.90 -24.86 -12.05
CA SER A 588 29.27 -23.44 -12.11
C SER A 588 30.39 -23.11 -13.11
N LYS A 589 30.75 -24.03 -14.03
CA LYS A 589 31.75 -23.77 -15.08
C LYS A 589 31.42 -24.44 -16.42
N GLU A 590 30.41 -23.95 -17.11
CA GLU A 590 30.25 -24.18 -18.56
C GLU A 590 29.67 -22.92 -19.20
N GLY A 591 30.56 -21.96 -19.46
CA GLY A 591 30.22 -20.65 -20.01
C GLY A 591 31.45 -19.77 -20.25
N ALA A 592 32.61 -20.36 -20.50
CA ALA A 592 33.83 -19.66 -20.88
C ALA A 592 34.82 -20.67 -21.47
N ASN A 593 34.62 -21.06 -22.73
CA ASN A 593 35.67 -21.43 -23.68
C ASN A 593 35.00 -21.92 -24.97
N GLU A 594 35.00 -21.09 -26.01
CA GLU A 594 35.18 -21.50 -27.40
C GLU A 594 35.25 -20.24 -28.29
N THR A 595 36.41 -19.58 -28.25
CA THR A 595 36.91 -18.80 -29.38
C THR A 595 38.05 -19.60 -29.99
N GLY A 596 37.88 -20.08 -31.23
CA GLY A 596 38.97 -20.75 -31.94
C GLY A 596 38.59 -21.42 -33.25
N THR A 597 38.80 -20.68 -34.35
CA THR A 597 39.42 -21.11 -35.63
C THR A 597 38.57 -21.71 -36.77
N MET A 598 38.65 -21.02 -37.93
CA MET A 598 38.68 -21.50 -39.33
C MET A 598 37.43 -22.25 -39.85
N VAL A 599 36.70 -21.84 -40.91
CA VAL A 599 36.98 -21.13 -42.18
C VAL A 599 35.75 -20.31 -42.56
#